data_AF-A0A842XIL4-F1
#
_entry.id   AF-A0A842XIL4-F1
#
_cell.length_a   1.000
_cell.length_b   1.000
_cell.length_c   1.000
_cell.angle_alpha   90.00
_cell.angle_beta   90.00
_cell.angle_gamma   90.00
#
_symmetry.space_group_name_H-M   'P 1'
#
loop_
_entity.id
_entity.type
_entity.pdbx_description
1 polymer ?
#
loop_
_entity_poly.entity_id
_entity_poly.type
_entity_poly.pdbx_seq_one_letter_code
_entity_poly.pdbx_strand_id
1 'polypeptide(L)'
;MMTQKNSLNGSQKIPLKRADKMQEKIVDTIQEEKFKQTEIGLIPEEWEVVRLGEIAKTSAGGSAPQDSEYFGGKNPFVRVQ
;
A
#
# COMPACT_ATOMS: atom_id res chain seq x y z
N MET A 1 50.32 -31.69 -9.63
CA MET A 1 48.85 -31.72 -9.40
C MET A 1 48.61 -32.28 -7.99
N MET A 2 47.64 -31.73 -7.26
CA MET A 2 47.31 -31.94 -5.82
C MET A 2 48.31 -31.27 -4.85
N THR A 3 47.98 -30.52 -3.80
CA THR A 3 46.78 -29.91 -3.19
C THR A 3 47.33 -28.91 -2.15
N GLN A 4 46.67 -27.78 -1.84
CA GLN A 4 46.45 -27.34 -0.44
C GLN A 4 45.26 -26.37 -0.40
N LYS A 5 44.29 -26.68 0.45
CA LYS A 5 43.12 -25.87 0.79
C LYS A 5 43.54 -24.86 1.85
N ASN A 6 43.37 -23.56 1.61
CA ASN A 6 43.44 -22.57 2.67
C ASN A 6 42.05 -22.35 3.26
N SER A 7 41.88 -22.86 4.48
CA SER A 7 40.81 -22.53 5.40
C SER A 7 41.14 -21.22 6.11
N LEU A 8 40.27 -20.22 5.99
CA LEU A 8 40.14 -19.11 6.92
C LEU A 8 38.64 -19.03 7.23
N ASN A 9 38.19 -19.74 8.27
CA ASN A 9 38.10 -19.31 9.67
C ASN A 9 36.94 -18.33 9.93
N GLY A 10 35.93 -18.86 10.63
CA GLY A 10 35.21 -18.12 11.68
C GLY A 10 34.21 -17.08 11.22
N SER A 11 32.97 -17.49 10.96
CA SER A 11 31.82 -16.59 11.09
C SER A 11 31.67 -16.22 12.57
N GLN A 12 32.39 -15.20 13.02
CA GLN A 12 32.08 -14.50 14.26
C GLN A 12 30.66 -13.94 14.11
N LYS A 13 29.70 -14.52 14.85
CA LYS A 13 28.34 -14.01 14.92
C LYS A 13 28.37 -12.67 15.66
N ILE A 14 28.31 -11.58 14.91
CA ILE A 14 28.13 -10.24 15.47
C ILE A 14 26.69 -10.17 16.00
N PRO A 15 26.44 -9.77 17.26
CA PRO A 15 25.08 -9.61 17.76
C PRO A 15 24.41 -8.43 17.06
N LEU A 16 23.41 -8.71 16.22
CA LEU A 16 22.59 -7.71 15.52
C LEU A 16 21.84 -6.81 16.53
N LYS A 17 21.85 -5.50 16.29
CA LYS A 17 21.23 -4.50 17.17
C LYS A 17 19.69 -4.59 17.07
N ARG A 18 18.98 -4.06 18.08
CA ARG A 18 17.51 -4.16 18.20
C ARG A 18 16.72 -3.65 16.97
N ALA A 19 17.27 -2.71 16.20
CA ALA A 19 16.63 -2.18 15.00
C ALA A 19 16.62 -3.22 13.85
N ASP A 20 17.69 -3.99 13.67
CA ASP A 20 17.81 -5.00 12.62
C ASP A 20 16.88 -6.18 12.87
N LYS A 21 16.68 -6.56 14.15
CA LYS A 21 15.68 -7.57 14.55
C LYS A 21 14.23 -7.14 14.31
N MET A 22 13.96 -5.83 14.28
CA MET A 22 12.62 -5.30 13.95
C MET A 22 12.38 -5.37 12.43
N GLN A 23 13.42 -5.17 11.63
CA GLN A 23 13.36 -5.28 10.17
C GLN A 23 13.08 -6.73 9.72
N GLU A 24 13.72 -7.73 10.35
CA GLU A 24 13.47 -9.15 10.04
C GLU A 24 12.02 -9.57 10.33
N LYS A 25 11.42 -9.06 11.42
CA LYS A 25 10.04 -9.36 11.82
C LYS A 25 8.97 -8.72 10.91
N ILE A 26 9.29 -7.60 10.27
CA ILE A 26 8.40 -6.94 9.31
C ILE A 26 8.39 -7.69 7.97
N VAL A 27 9.53 -8.25 7.57
CA VAL A 27 9.68 -8.96 6.29
C VAL A 27 8.90 -10.28 6.28
N ASP A 28 8.87 -11.03 7.39
CA ASP A 28 8.07 -12.27 7.49
C ASP A 28 6.55 -12.03 7.53
N THR A 29 6.11 -10.82 7.86
CA THR A 29 4.67 -10.48 7.94
C THR A 29 4.10 -10.09 6.57
N ILE A 30 4.95 -9.80 5.59
CA ILE A 30 4.56 -9.66 4.19
C ILE A 30 4.51 -11.07 3.62
N GLN A 31 3.50 -11.84 4.03
CA GLN A 31 3.13 -13.07 3.33
C GLN A 31 3.07 -12.76 1.84
N GLU A 32 3.63 -13.63 1.02
CA GLU A 32 3.74 -13.56 -0.44
C GLU A 32 2.41 -13.11 -1.09
N GLU A 33 2.15 -11.81 -1.13
CA GLU A 33 1.01 -11.27 -1.86
C GLU A 33 1.29 -11.59 -3.33
N LYS A 34 0.47 -12.48 -3.91
CA LYS A 34 0.56 -12.82 -5.31
C LYS A 34 -0.04 -11.67 -6.10
N PHE A 35 0.59 -11.32 -7.21
CA PHE A 35 0.13 -10.24 -8.07
C PHE A 35 -0.25 -10.78 -9.44
N LYS A 36 -1.20 -10.12 -10.09
CA LYS A 36 -1.58 -10.36 -11.49
C LYS A 36 -1.42 -9.08 -12.30
N GLN A 37 -1.03 -9.25 -13.56
CA GLN A 37 -0.98 -8.15 -14.52
C GLN A 37 -2.40 -7.89 -15.06
N THR A 38 -2.82 -6.62 -15.05
CA THR A 38 -4.11 -6.15 -15.60
C THR A 38 -3.89 -4.96 -16.53
N GLU A 39 -4.96 -4.48 -17.16
CA GLU A 39 -4.98 -3.29 -18.00
C GLU A 39 -4.64 -1.99 -17.26
N ILE A 40 -4.80 -1.95 -15.94
CA ILE A 40 -4.43 -0.82 -15.08
C ILE A 40 -3.08 -1.02 -14.36
N GLY A 41 -2.41 -2.14 -14.62
CA GLY A 41 -1.10 -2.48 -14.04
C GLY A 41 -1.11 -3.73 -13.16
N LEU A 42 -0.07 -3.87 -12.34
CA LEU A 42 0.05 -4.94 -11.34
C LEU A 42 -0.87 -4.65 -10.17
N ILE A 43 -1.73 -5.62 -9.85
CA ILE A 43 -2.61 -5.59 -8.67
C ILE A 43 -2.55 -6.94 -7.95
N PRO A 44 -2.98 -7.02 -6.68
CA PRO A 44 -3.07 -8.30 -5.99
C PRO A 44 -3.97 -9.31 -6.72
N GLU A 45 -3.62 -10.59 -6.65
CA GLU A 45 -4.30 -11.66 -7.38
C GLU A 45 -5.79 -11.76 -6.99
N GLU A 46 -6.10 -11.48 -5.72
CA GLU A 46 -7.44 -11.51 -5.15
C GLU A 46 -8.29 -10.29 -5.50
N TRP A 47 -7.71 -9.21 -6.04
CA TRP A 47 -8.46 -8.00 -6.39
C TRP A 47 -9.12 -8.13 -7.77
N GLU A 48 -10.35 -7.66 -7.92
CA GLU A 48 -11.04 -7.61 -9.21
C GLU A 48 -11.09 -6.19 -9.77
N VAL A 49 -10.85 -6.03 -11.07
CA VAL A 49 -11.06 -4.75 -11.75
C VAL A 49 -12.52 -4.64 -12.15
N VAL A 50 -13.23 -3.69 -11.53
CA VAL A 50 -14.67 -3.44 -11.75
C VAL A 50 -14.91 -1.99 -12.17
N ARG A 51 -16.08 -1.73 -12.78
CA ARG A 51 -16.50 -0.35 -13.06
C ARG A 51 -17.12 0.28 -11.82
N LEU A 52 -16.84 1.55 -11.56
CA LEU A 52 -17.39 2.26 -10.39
C LEU A 52 -18.92 2.17 -10.28
N GLY A 53 -19.63 2.21 -11.41
CA GLY A 53 -21.09 2.10 -11.47
C GLY A 53 -21.66 0.71 -11.13
N GLU A 54 -20.82 -0.33 -11.09
CA GLU A 54 -21.23 -1.69 -10.70
C GLU A 54 -21.30 -1.85 -9.17
N ILE A 55 -20.47 -1.10 -8.43
CA ILE A 55 -20.37 -1.20 -6.97
C ILE A 55 -20.93 0.01 -6.23
N ALA A 56 -21.13 1.14 -6.91
CA ALA A 56 -21.59 2.37 -6.29
C ALA A 56 -22.55 3.16 -7.19
N LYS A 57 -23.54 3.80 -6.56
CA LYS A 57 -24.35 4.83 -7.21
C LYS A 57 -23.56 6.14 -7.21
N THR A 58 -23.37 6.71 -8.37
CA THR A 58 -22.68 8.00 -8.52
C THR A 58 -23.69 9.12 -8.73
N SER A 59 -23.42 10.28 -8.12
CA SER A 59 -24.17 11.51 -8.32
C SER A 59 -23.19 12.66 -8.45
N ALA A 60 -23.42 13.57 -9.40
CA ALA A 60 -22.67 14.81 -9.48
C ALA A 60 -23.18 15.81 -8.44
N GLY A 61 -22.28 16.62 -7.89
CA GLY A 61 -22.66 17.82 -7.16
C GLY A 61 -23.32 18.85 -8.08
N GLY A 62 -24.19 19.68 -7.53
CA GLY A 62 -24.77 20.82 -8.23
C GLY A 62 -23.92 22.08 -8.08
N SER A 63 -24.27 23.11 -8.86
CA SER A 63 -23.78 24.47 -8.61
C SER A 63 -24.20 24.94 -7.23
N ALA A 64 -23.23 25.48 -6.49
CA ALA A 64 -23.45 26.05 -5.17
C ALA A 64 -24.17 27.41 -5.30
N PRO A 65 -25.38 27.60 -4.76
CA PRO A 65 -25.90 28.94 -4.60
C PRO A 65 -24.95 29.74 -3.69
N GLN A 66 -24.65 30.99 -4.07
CA GLN A 66 -23.66 31.83 -3.37
C GLN A 66 -24.29 32.82 -2.39
N ASP A 67 -25.62 32.86 -2.31
CA ASP A 67 -26.31 33.76 -1.39
C ASP A 67 -26.15 33.30 0.07
N SER A 68 -26.01 34.26 0.98
CA SER A 68 -25.75 34.01 2.40
C SER A 68 -26.83 33.16 3.08
N GLU A 69 -28.06 33.15 2.55
CA GLU A 69 -29.18 32.35 3.06
C GLU A 69 -28.93 30.83 2.98
N TYR A 70 -28.05 30.38 2.09
CA TYR A 70 -27.71 28.95 1.93
C TYR A 70 -26.54 28.51 2.81
N PHE A 71 -25.91 29.43 3.56
CA PHE A 71 -24.77 29.15 4.42
C PHE A 71 -25.17 29.20 5.90
N GLY A 72 -24.67 28.24 6.69
CA GLY A 72 -24.99 28.14 8.13
C GLY A 72 -26.22 27.28 8.46
N GLY A 73 -26.77 26.57 7.49
CA GLY A 73 -27.83 25.58 7.70
C GLY A 73 -27.34 24.30 8.39
N LYS A 74 -28.29 23.38 8.63
CA LYS A 74 -28.02 22.07 9.26
C LYS A 74 -27.13 21.15 8.41
N ASN A 75 -27.17 21.31 7.09
CA ASN A 75 -26.50 20.41 6.16
C ASN A 75 -25.11 20.94 5.81
N PRO A 76 -24.05 20.13 5.95
CA PRO A 76 -22.69 20.56 5.65
C PRO A 76 -22.51 20.79 4.14
N PHE A 77 -21.75 21.82 3.80
CA PHE A 77 -21.45 22.15 2.41
C PHE A 77 -20.00 21.78 2.08
N VAL A 78 -19.82 20.77 1.22
CA VAL A 78 -18.51 20.33 0.75
C VAL A 78 -18.16 21.10 -0.52
N ARG A 79 -17.03 21.81 -0.50
CA ARG A 79 -16.53 22.62 -1.63
C ARG A 79 -15.11 22.21 -1.99
N VAL A 80 -14.80 22.30 -3.28
CA VAL A 80 -13.41 22.27 -3.76
C VAL A 80 -12.81 23.66 -3.53
N GLN A 81 -11.58 23.73 -3.02
CA GLN A 81 -10.83 24.97 -2.80
C GLN A 81 -9.83 25.20 -3.92
#